data_AF-A0AAU8HV04-F1
#
_entry.id   AF-A0AAU8HV04-F1
#
_cell.length_a   1.000
_cell.length_b   1.000
_cell.length_c   1.000
_cell.angle_alpha   90.00
_cell.angle_beta   90.00
_cell.angle_gamma   90.00
#
_symmetry.space_group_name_H-M   'P 1'
#
loop_
_entity.id
_entity.type
_entity.pdbx_description
1 polymer ?
#
loop_
_entity_poly.entity_id
_entity_poly.type
_entity_poly.pdbx_seq_one_letter_code
_entity_poly.pdbx_strand_id
1 'polypeptide(L)' 'MLVKKVDVSNEYRHEIQSISDKLTQLEEVRIYEFSHAQMDGYLATNIEQLRRMLSELIYKVEYDKGSIIDDEIAEAFRN' A
#
# COMPACT_ATOMS: atom_id res chain seq x y z
N MET A 1 -17.26 -24.52 -7.65
CA MET A 1 -17.08 -23.61 -6.50
C MET A 1 -15.61 -23.22 -6.46
N LEU A 2 -15.28 -21.93 -6.49
CA LEU A 2 -13.89 -21.47 -6.35
C LEU A 2 -13.52 -21.56 -4.86
N VAL A 3 -12.45 -22.27 -4.54
CA VAL A 3 -11.92 -22.36 -3.17
C VAL A 3 -10.71 -21.44 -3.09
N LYS A 4 -10.79 -20.45 -2.19
CA LYS A 4 -9.69 -19.53 -1.92
C LYS A 4 -8.57 -20.30 -1.21
N LYS A 5 -7.41 -20.44 -1.86
CA LYS A 5 -6.26 -21.17 -1.31
C LYS A 5 -5.37 -20.31 -0.40
N VAL A 6 -5.33 -19.01 -0.65
CA VAL A 6 -4.55 -18.03 0.12
C VAL A 6 -5.40 -16.77 0.26
N ASP A 7 -5.50 -16.24 1.48
CA ASP A 7 -6.22 -15.00 1.76
C ASP A 7 -5.30 -13.79 1.78
N VAL A 8 -4.69 -13.50 0.64
CA VAL A 8 -3.78 -12.35 0.46
C VAL A 8 -4.45 -11.04 0.88
N SER A 9 -5.74 -10.88 0.58
CA SER A 9 -6.52 -9.69 0.95
C SER A 9 -6.62 -9.46 2.46
N ASN A 10 -6.70 -10.54 3.23
CA ASN A 10 -6.79 -10.45 4.69
C ASN A 10 -5.40 -10.37 5.32
N GLU A 11 -4.45 -11.19 4.85
CA GLU A 11 -3.09 -11.29 5.37
C GLU A 11 -2.29 -9.98 5.17
N TYR A 12 -2.47 -9.32 4.02
CA TYR A 12 -1.78 -8.07 3.67
C TYR A 12 -2.71 -6.87 3.66
N ARG A 13 -3.76 -6.91 4.49
CA ARG A 13 -4.80 -5.89 4.51
C ARG A 13 -4.23 -4.49 4.75
N HIS A 14 -3.18 -4.38 5.56
CA HIS A 14 -2.54 -3.10 5.90
C HIS A 14 -1.80 -2.48 4.71
N GLU A 15 -1.01 -3.27 3.99
CA GLU A 15 -0.31 -2.85 2.79
C GLU A 15 -1.32 -2.46 1.70
N ILE A 16 -2.34 -3.29 1.51
CA ILE A 16 -3.42 -3.06 0.54
C ILE A 16 -4.17 -1.77 0.87
N GLN A 17 -4.52 -1.54 2.13
CA GLN A 17 -5.17 -0.31 2.57
C GLN A 17 -4.27 0.91 2.32
N SER A 18 -2.99 0.83 2.66
CA SER A 18 -2.04 1.92 2.45
C SER A 18 -1.91 2.29 0.97
N ILE A 19 -1.85 1.28 0.08
CA ILE A 19 -1.85 1.47 -1.37
C ILE A 19 -3.14 2.13 -1.83
N SER A 20 -4.29 1.67 -1.33
CA SER A 20 -5.59 2.27 -1.63
C SER A 20 -5.65 3.74 -1.24
N ASP A 21 -5.18 4.08 -0.04
CA ASP A 21 -5.18 5.46 0.47
C ASP A 21 -4.28 6.36 -0.39
N LYS A 22 -3.11 5.85 -0.82
CA LYS A 22 -2.20 6.56 -1.73
C LYS A 22 -2.82 6.79 -3.11
N LEU A 23 -3.58 5.83 -3.63
CA LEU A 23 -4.32 5.98 -4.88
C LEU A 23 -5.42 7.04 -4.76
N THR A 24 -6.19 7.03 -3.68
CA THR A 24 -7.21 8.05 -3.41
C THR A 24 -6.58 9.45 -3.35
N GLN A 25 -5.45 9.61 -2.65
CA GLN A 25 -4.71 10.89 -2.60
C GLN A 25 -4.28 11.35 -4.00
N LEU A 26 -3.83 10.44 -4.85
CA LEU A 26 -3.44 10.74 -6.23
C LEU A 26 -4.64 11.15 -7.11
N GLU A 27 -5.82 10.56 -6.88
CA GLU A 27 -7.05 10.94 -7.58
C GLU A 27 -7.54 12.32 -7.14
N GLU A 28 -7.57 12.58 -5.82
CA GLU A 28 -8.00 13.85 -5.25
C GLU A 28 -7.07 14.99 -5.64
N VAL A 29 -5.75 14.82 -5.53
CA VAL A 29 -4.78 15.86 -5.91
C VAL A 29 -4.92 16.22 -7.39
N ARG A 30 -5.18 15.24 -8.26
CA ARG A 30 -5.41 15.48 -9.68
C ARG A 30 -6.71 16.27 -9.93
N ILE A 31 -7.75 16.07 -9.12
CA ILE A 31 -8.98 16.89 -9.15
C ILE A 31 -8.65 18.35 -8.77
N TYR A 32 -7.76 18.58 -7.80
CA TYR A 32 -7.30 19.93 -7.45
C TYR A 32 -6.35 20.54 -8.49
N GLU A 33 -5.51 19.78 -9.19
CA GLU A 33 -4.63 20.32 -10.25
C GLU A 33 -5.40 20.90 -11.45
N PHE A 34 -6.61 20.38 -11.73
CA PHE A 34 -7.54 21.02 -12.68
C PHE A 34 -7.91 22.47 -12.28
N SER A 35 -7.59 22.91 -11.06
CA SER A 35 -7.80 24.27 -10.55
C SER A 35 -6.60 25.25 -10.69
N HIS A 36 -5.54 24.89 -11.43
CA HIS A 36 -4.42 25.76 -11.89
C HIS A 36 -3.13 25.83 -11.03
N ALA A 37 -2.76 24.81 -10.26
CA ALA A 37 -1.46 24.78 -9.56
C ALA A 37 -0.51 23.73 -10.18
N GLN A 38 0.66 24.16 -10.67
CA GLN A 38 1.71 23.28 -11.19
C GLN A 38 2.31 22.43 -10.05
N MET A 39 2.09 21.11 -10.09
CA MET A 39 2.56 20.15 -9.07
C MET A 39 3.27 18.92 -9.67
N ASP A 40 3.84 19.01 -10.88
CA ASP A 40 4.50 17.88 -11.58
C ASP A 40 5.54 17.12 -10.73
N GLY A 41 6.25 17.82 -9.82
CA GLY A 41 7.19 17.18 -8.87
C GLY A 41 6.52 16.31 -7.80
N TYR A 42 5.28 16.64 -7.42
CA TYR A 42 4.51 15.87 -6.45
C TYR A 42 3.91 14.62 -7.08
N LEU A 43 3.44 14.69 -8.33
CA LEU A 43 2.91 13.51 -9.04
C LEU A 43 4.01 12.46 -9.24
N ALA A 44 5.17 12.84 -9.76
CA ALA A 44 6.30 11.92 -9.95
C ALA A 44 6.72 11.24 -8.64
N THR A 45 6.81 12.01 -7.55
CA THR A 45 7.15 11.51 -6.21
C THR A 45 6.11 10.53 -5.68
N ASN A 46 4.81 10.82 -5.83
CA ASN A 46 3.76 9.91 -5.37
C ASN A 46 3.71 8.61 -6.18
N ILE A 47 3.96 8.69 -7.49
CA ILE A 47 4.07 7.49 -8.34
C ILE A 47 5.27 6.64 -7.93
N GLU A 48 6.41 7.25 -7.60
CA GLU A 48 7.57 6.53 -7.08
C GLU A 48 7.26 5.83 -5.74
N GLN A 49 6.61 6.52 -4.82
CA GLN A 49 6.16 5.93 -3.55
C GLN A 49 5.23 4.74 -3.77
N LEU A 50 4.23 4.88 -4.65
CA LEU A 50 3.30 3.82 -4.99
C LEU A 50 4.02 2.59 -5.57
N ARG A 51 5.02 2.79 -6.44
CA ARG A 51 5.85 1.69 -6.98
C ARG A 51 6.60 0.95 -5.88
N ARG A 52 7.14 1.66 -4.89
CA ARG A 52 7.83 1.06 -3.74
C ARG A 52 6.86 0.23 -2.90
N MET A 53 5.69 0.78 -2.56
CA MET A 53 4.66 0.07 -1.78
C MET A 53 4.19 -1.21 -2.48
N LEU A 54 3.99 -1.17 -3.80
CA LEU A 54 3.66 -2.36 -4.59
C LEU A 54 4.79 -3.38 -4.59
N SER A 55 6.03 -2.93 -4.73
CA SER A 55 7.21 -3.81 -4.73
C SER A 55 7.40 -4.49 -3.37
N GLU A 56 7.16 -3.76 -2.28
CA GLU A 56 7.20 -4.30 -0.92
C GLU A 56 6.09 -5.33 -0.69
N LEU A 57 4.85 -5.05 -1.11
CA LEU A 57 3.75 -6.01 -1.01
C LEU A 57 4.04 -7.29 -1.82
N ILE A 58 4.51 -7.15 -3.06
CA ILE A 58 4.88 -8.29 -3.91
C ILE A 58 5.97 -9.12 -3.23
N TYR A 59 7.03 -8.48 -2.75
CA TYR A 59 8.09 -9.16 -2.02
C TYR A 59 7.53 -9.91 -0.80
N LYS A 60 6.66 -9.28 -0.02
CA LYS A 60 6.08 -9.94 1.15
C LYS A 60 5.28 -11.19 0.80
N VAL A 61 4.43 -11.10 -0.22
CA VAL A 61 3.65 -12.23 -0.75
C VAL A 61 4.55 -13.34 -1.31
N GLU A 62 5.61 -12.98 -2.04
CA GLU A 62 6.52 -13.97 -2.65
C GLU A 62 7.35 -14.73 -1.61
N TYR A 63 7.70 -14.09 -0.50
CA TYR A 63 8.58 -14.64 0.53
C TYR A 63 7.86 -15.00 1.84
N ASP A 64 6.52 -15.03 1.85
CA ASP A 64 5.68 -15.35 3.02
C ASP A 64 6.08 -14.52 4.25
N LYS A 65 6.38 -13.23 4.02
CA LYS A 65 6.73 -12.26 5.05
C LYS A 65 5.45 -11.57 5.47
N GLY A 66 4.95 -11.86 6.67
CA GLY A 66 3.74 -11.26 7.21
C GLY A 66 3.75 -9.73 7.21
N SER A 67 2.59 -9.14 7.51
CA SER A 67 2.48 -7.71 7.74
C SER A 67 3.40 -7.29 8.89
N ILE A 68 4.23 -6.27 8.67
CA ILE A 68 5.21 -5.78 9.67
C ILE A 68 4.47 -5.30 10.94
N ILE A 69 3.26 -4.75 10.76
CA ILE A 69 2.42 -4.31 11.88
C ILE A 69 2.06 -5.50 12.77
N ASP A 70 1.76 -6.66 12.20
CA ASP A 70 1.43 -7.85 13.00
C ASP A 70 2.67 -8.43 13.69
N ASP A 71 3.83 -8.43 13.03
CA ASP A 71 5.07 -8.95 13.62
C ASP A 71 5.60 -8.07 14.77
N GLU A 72 5.67 -6.75 14.59
CA GLU A 72 6.14 -5.82 15.62
C GLU A 72 5.16 -5.70 16.79
N ILE A 73 3.84 -5.67 16.52
CA ILE A 73 2.83 -5.68 17.57
C ILE A 73 2.87 -7.02 18.31
N ALA A 74 2.92 -8.16 17.61
CA ALA A 74 3.01 -9.46 18.27
C ALA A 74 4.30 -9.65 19.07
N GLU A 75 5.42 -9.06 18.68
CA GLU A 75 6.64 -9.00 19.52
C GLU A 75 6.45 -8.08 20.73
N ALA A 76 5.86 -6.90 20.55
CA ALA A 76 5.62 -5.96 21.64
C ALA A 76 4.67 -6.50 22.72
N PHE A 77 3.69 -7.34 22.35
CA PHE A 77 2.77 -8.01 23.28
C PHE A 77 3.31 -9.31 23.89
N ARG A 78 4.51 -9.76 23.49
CA ARG A 78 5.17 -10.96 24.05
C ARG A 78 6.11 -10.67 25.23
N ASN A 79 6.29 -9.39 25.61
CA ASN A 79 7.10 -8.95 26.76
C ASN A 79 6.25 -8.34 27.87
#